data_AF-A0A9W6URH1-F1
#
_entry.id   AF-A0A9W6URH1-F1
#
_cell.length_a   1.000
_cell.length_b   1.000
_cell.length_c   1.000
_cell.angle_alpha   90.00
_cell.angle_beta   90.00
_cell.angle_gamma   90.00
#
_symmetry.space_group_name_H-M   'P 1'
#
loop_
_entity.id
_entity.type
_entity.pdbx_description
1 polymer ?
#
loop_
_entity_poly.entity_id
_entity_poly.type
_entity_poly.pdbx_seq_one_letter_code
_entity_poly.pdbx_strand_id
1 'polypeptide(L)' 'MSAKSNRSKADKDVAEWLPPAEGYRCTYLTDWTVGKTRWGLTVDQVEADVLHRLAAACPDSEVAVTLAR' A
#
# COMPACT_ATOMS: atom_id res chain seq x y z
N MET A 1 0.76 13.65 14.73
CA MET A 1 0.28 12.36 14.19
C MET A 1 0.49 11.30 15.25
N SER A 2 -0.57 10.81 15.88
CA SER A 2 -0.51 9.94 17.06
C SER A 2 -0.20 8.48 16.67
N ALA A 3 0.66 7.83 17.46
CA ALA A 3 1.06 6.41 17.38
C ALA A 3 -0.12 5.40 17.33
N LYS A 4 -1.36 5.86 17.51
CA LYS A 4 -2.58 5.04 17.43
C LYS A 4 -2.87 4.51 16.02
N SER A 5 -2.51 5.25 14.96
CA SER A 5 -2.76 4.82 13.57
C SER A 5 -1.88 3.63 13.17
N ASN A 6 -0.64 3.55 13.69
CA ASN A 6 0.26 2.43 13.36
C ASN A 6 -0.15 1.13 14.08
N ARG A 7 -0.72 1.21 15.28
CA ARG A 7 -1.17 -0.01 16.02
C ARG A 7 -2.40 -0.67 15.42
N SER A 8 -3.27 0.09 14.75
CA SER A 8 -4.44 -0.50 14.05
C SER A 8 -4.05 -1.16 12.74
N LYS A 9 -2.87 -0.84 12.19
CA LYS A 9 -2.32 -1.42 10.96
C LYS A 9 -1.53 -2.71 11.21
N ALA A 10 -1.02 -2.96 12.44
CA ALA A 10 -0.08 -4.02 12.83
C ALA A 10 0.23 -5.08 11.74
N ASP A 11 -0.68 -6.05 11.54
CA ASP A 11 -0.57 -7.10 10.52
C ASP A 11 -1.60 -6.97 9.37
N LYS A 12 -2.37 -5.87 9.35
CA LYS A 12 -3.40 -5.64 8.34
C LYS A 12 -2.79 -5.22 7.02
N ASP A 13 -3.19 -5.93 5.97
CA ASP A 13 -2.87 -5.60 4.60
C ASP A 13 -3.74 -4.43 4.07
N VAL A 14 -3.54 -4.09 2.80
CA VAL A 14 -4.28 -3.02 2.10
C VAL A 14 -5.75 -3.37 1.88
N ALA A 15 -6.13 -4.64 1.92
CA ALA A 15 -7.52 -5.09 1.81
C ALA A 15 -8.26 -4.94 3.15
N GLU A 16 -7.57 -5.12 4.26
CA GLU A 16 -8.14 -5.02 5.60
C GLU A 16 -8.16 -3.58 6.16
N TRP A 17 -7.20 -2.74 5.76
CA TRP A 17 -7.13 -1.38 6.27
C TRP A 17 -6.62 -0.38 5.23
N LEU A 18 -7.39 0.69 5.05
CA LEU A 18 -7.03 1.85 4.26
C LEU A 18 -7.07 3.12 5.11
N PRO A 19 -6.20 4.10 4.81
CA PRO A 19 -6.26 5.38 5.49
C PRO A 19 -7.61 6.08 5.23
N PRO A 20 -8.21 6.70 6.26
CA PRO A 20 -9.48 7.43 6.13
C PRO A 20 -9.34 8.69 5.25
N ALA A 21 -8.12 9.21 5.11
CA ALA A 21 -7.82 10.33 4.23
C ALA A 21 -7.75 9.84 2.77
N GLU A 22 -8.78 10.14 1.98
CA GLU A 22 -8.88 9.67 0.59
C GLU A 22 -7.72 10.16 -0.28
N GLY A 23 -7.32 11.43 -0.13
CA GLY A 23 -6.18 12.00 -0.85
C GLY A 23 -4.83 11.36 -0.51
N TYR A 24 -4.73 10.61 0.59
CA TYR A 24 -3.52 9.88 0.97
C TYR A 24 -3.56 8.40 0.56
N ARG A 25 -4.70 7.89 0.08
CA ARG A 25 -4.82 6.47 -0.30
C ARG A 25 -3.86 6.10 -1.44
N CYS A 26 -3.75 6.93 -2.48
CA CYS A 26 -2.87 6.66 -3.61
C CYS A 26 -1.38 6.63 -3.22
N THR A 27 -0.95 7.60 -2.40
CA THR A 27 0.41 7.60 -1.83
C THR A 27 0.65 6.36 -0.99
N TYR A 28 -0.32 6.01 -0.13
CA TYR A 28 -0.20 4.84 0.73
C TYR A 28 -0.11 3.52 -0.06
N LEU A 29 -0.93 3.34 -1.10
CA LEU A 29 -0.89 2.15 -1.97
C LEU A 29 0.43 2.04 -2.71
N THR A 30 0.94 3.17 -3.18
CA THR A 30 2.25 3.27 -3.81
C THR A 30 3.35 2.85 -2.83
N ASP A 31 3.42 3.48 -1.66
CA ASP A 31 4.43 3.19 -0.64
C ASP A 31 4.38 1.74 -0.17
N TRP A 32 3.18 1.18 -0.03
CA TRP A 32 2.99 -0.23 0.35
C TRP A 32 3.51 -1.18 -0.74
N THR A 33 3.18 -0.91 -2.01
CA THR A 33 3.65 -1.72 -3.15
C THR A 33 5.17 -1.64 -3.27
N VAL A 34 5.73 -0.44 -3.24
CA VAL A 34 7.17 -0.18 -3.23
C VAL A 34 7.84 -0.92 -2.07
N GLY A 35 7.24 -0.87 -0.89
CA GLY A 35 7.73 -1.58 0.30
C GLY A 35 7.80 -3.07 0.08
N LYS A 36 6.71 -3.70 -0.36
CA LYS A 36 6.69 -5.15 -0.63
C LYS A 36 7.68 -5.53 -1.74
N THR A 37 7.70 -4.80 -2.85
CA THR A 37 8.64 -5.06 -3.94
C THR A 37 10.08 -4.90 -3.48
N ARG A 38 10.39 -3.84 -2.72
CA ARG A 38 11.73 -3.60 -2.16
C ARG A 38 12.22 -4.79 -1.34
N TRP A 39 11.37 -5.38 -0.52
CA TRP A 39 11.73 -6.52 0.32
C TRP A 39 11.49 -7.89 -0.33
N GLY A 40 11.08 -7.94 -1.61
CA GLY A 40 10.75 -9.19 -2.30
C GLY A 40 9.59 -9.97 -1.69
N LEU A 41 8.66 -9.28 -1.00
CA LEU A 41 7.52 -9.90 -0.36
C LEU A 41 6.42 -10.21 -1.39
N THR A 42 5.76 -11.34 -1.21
CA THR A 42 4.64 -11.74 -2.04
C THR A 42 3.36 -11.01 -1.65
N VAL A 43 2.47 -10.87 -2.63
CA VAL A 43 1.12 -10.32 -2.49
C VAL A 43 0.16 -11.47 -2.76
N ASP A 44 -0.88 -11.61 -1.94
CA ASP A 44 -1.93 -12.59 -2.21
C ASP A 44 -2.93 -12.07 -3.27
N GLN A 45 -3.81 -12.94 -3.75
CA GLN A 45 -4.75 -12.57 -4.81
C GLN A 45 -5.73 -11.47 -4.37
N VAL A 46 -6.15 -11.46 -3.11
CA VAL A 46 -7.12 -10.49 -2.58
C VAL A 46 -6.50 -9.12 -2.49
N GLU A 47 -5.27 -9.04 -1.96
CA GLU A 47 -4.47 -7.83 -1.92
C GLU A 47 -4.24 -7.29 -3.34
N ALA A 48 -3.88 -8.14 -4.31
CA ALA A 48 -3.67 -7.75 -5.69
C ALA A 48 -4.92 -7.15 -6.33
N ASP A 49 -6.08 -7.79 -6.13
CA ASP A 49 -7.36 -7.31 -6.66
C ASP A 49 -7.73 -5.94 -6.06
N VAL A 50 -7.51 -5.75 -4.76
CA VAL A 50 -7.74 -4.47 -4.08
C VAL A 50 -6.79 -3.39 -4.59
N LEU A 51 -5.50 -3.71 -4.75
CA LEU A 51 -4.52 -2.79 -5.34
C LEU A 51 -4.95 -2.35 -6.73
N HIS A 52 -5.32 -3.28 -7.61
CA HIS A 52 -5.76 -2.95 -8.97
C HIS A 52 -7.01 -2.07 -8.97
N ARG A 53 -7.99 -2.40 -8.12
CA ARG A 53 -9.23 -1.62 -8.00
C ARG A 53 -8.98 -0.20 -7.53
N LEU A 54 -8.13 -0.02 -6.51
CA LEU A 54 -7.85 1.29 -5.95
C LEU A 54 -6.88 2.09 -6.83
N ALA A 55 -5.91 1.43 -7.46
CA ALA A 55 -5.00 2.04 -8.42
C ALA A 55 -5.73 2.60 -9.64
N ALA A 56 -6.83 1.97 -10.07
CA ALA A 56 -7.68 2.51 -11.14
C ALA A 56 -8.32 3.87 -10.81
N ALA A 57 -8.41 4.24 -9.53
CA ALA A 57 -8.87 5.54 -9.07
C ALA A 57 -7.73 6.53 -8.78
N CYS A 58 -6.48 6.10 -8.95
CA CYS A 58 -5.28 6.89 -8.70
C CYS A 58 -4.63 7.33 -10.02
N PRO A 59 -3.90 8.46 -10.02
CA PRO A 59 -3.11 8.85 -11.18
C PRO A 59 -1.95 7.89 -11.39
N ASP A 60 -1.71 7.48 -12.64
CA ASP A 60 -0.53 6.72 -13.02
C ASP A 60 0.73 7.51 -12.64
N SER A 61 1.49 6.95 -11.70
CA SER A 61 2.71 7.54 -11.19
C SER A 61 3.86 6.57 -11.41
N GLU A 62 4.93 7.02 -12.06
CA GLU A 62 6.15 6.22 -12.16
C GLU A 62 6.88 6.23 -10.83
N VAL A 63 7.24 5.04 -10.34
CA VAL A 63 7.87 4.88 -9.03
C VAL A 63 9.14 4.05 -9.16
N ALA A 64 10.27 4.62 -8.76
CA ALA A 64 11.54 3.92 -8.72
C ALA A 64 11.63 3.08 -7.44
N VAL A 65 11.74 1.75 -7.59
CA VAL A 65 11.94 0.82 -6.48
C VAL A 65 13.37 0.31 -6.47
N THR A 66 14.11 0.60 -5.40
CA THR A 66 15.40 -0.02 -5.13
C THR A 66 15.20 -1.24 -4.24
N LEU A 67 15.51 -2.44 -4.75
CA LEU A 67 15.43 -3.68 -3.97
C LEU A 67 16.40 -3.66 -2.79
N ALA A 68 15.91 -4.06 -1.62
CA ALA A 68 16.73 -4.34 -0.45
C ALA A 68 17.50 -5.62 -0.74
N ARG A 69 18.79 -5.45 -1.08
CA ARG A 69 19.75 -6.53 -1.27
C ARG A 69 19.84 -7.46 -0.06
#